data_AF-A0M215-F1
#
_entry.id   AF-A0M215-F1
#
_cell.length_a   1.000
_cell.length_b   1.000
_cell.length_c   1.000
_cell.angle_alpha   90.00
_cell.angle_beta   90.00
_cell.angle_gamma   90.00
#
_symmetry.space_group_name_H-M   'P 1'
#
loop_
_entity.id
_entity.type
_entity.pdbx_description
1 polymer ?
#
loop_
_entity_poly.entity_id
_entity_poly.type
_entity_poly.pdbx_seq_one_letter_code
_entity_poly.pdbx_strand_id
1 'polypeptide(L)' 'MKLIKVLKLKDKYEIKALVSYKFLNIHFLSIEKSFTKKEGYDCWYSTKNNKKVSEARKLKLDKWLKTHQKFIEKI' A
#
# COMPACT_ATOMS: atom_id res chain seq x y z
N MET A 1 -3.05 9.65 -0.56
CA MET A 1 -3.04 8.25 -1.05
C MET A 1 -4.46 7.75 -1.18
N LYS A 2 -4.84 7.30 -2.37
CA LYS A 2 -6.12 6.63 -2.67
C LYS A 2 -5.83 5.15 -2.94
N LEU A 3 -6.60 4.25 -2.34
CA LEU A 3 -6.47 2.81 -2.59
C LEU A 3 -6.92 2.51 -4.02
N ILE A 4 -6.12 1.74 -4.76
CA ILE A 4 -6.49 1.23 -6.09
C ILE A 4 -6.90 -0.24 -5.95
N LYS A 5 -6.02 -1.07 -5.37
CA LYS A 5 -6.30 -2.48 -5.13
C LYS A 5 -5.45 -3.06 -3.99
N VAL A 6 -5.96 -4.14 -3.40
CA VAL A 6 -5.24 -5.01 -2.47
C VAL A 6 -5.21 -6.40 -3.08
N LEU A 7 -4.06 -7.05 -3.05
CA LEU A 7 -3.83 -8.37 -3.62
C LEU A 7 -3.13 -9.27 -2.61
N LYS A 8 -3.48 -10.56 -2.62
CA LYS A 8 -2.70 -11.62 -1.98
C LYS A 8 -1.86 -12.28 -3.07
N LEU A 9 -0.55 -12.35 -2.83
CA LEU A 9 0.39 -13.18 -3.55
C LEU A 9 0.84 -14.31 -2.61
N LYS A 10 1.44 -15.37 -3.16
CA LYS A 10 1.78 -16.61 -2.42
C LYS A 10 2.26 -16.38 -0.98
N ASP A 11 3.27 -15.52 -0.79
CA ASP A 11 3.94 -15.27 0.50
C ASP A 11 3.82 -13.81 0.98
N LYS A 12 3.04 -12.98 0.29
CA LYS A 12 3.00 -11.53 0.56
C LYS A 12 1.70 -10.88 0.14
N TYR A 13 1.39 -9.75 0.77
CA TYR A 13 0.32 -8.84 0.39
C TYR A 13 0.90 -7.72 -0.47
N GLU A 14 0.20 -7.34 -1.53
CA GLU A 14 0.50 -6.16 -2.32
C GLU A 14 -0.66 -5.16 -2.26
N ILE A 15 -0.35 -3.89 -2.00
CA ILE A 15 -1.30 -2.78 -2.10
C ILE A 15 -0.83 -1.84 -3.18
N LYS A 16 -1.70 -1.57 -4.15
CA LYS A 16 -1.51 -0.48 -5.10
C LYS A 16 -2.31 0.73 -4.68
N ALA A 17 -1.68 1.89 -4.70
CA ALA A 17 -2.31 3.14 -4.31
C ALA A 17 -1.84 4.30 -5.19
N LEU A 18 -2.75 5.22 -5.48
CA LEU A 18 -2.45 6.48 -6.12
C LEU A 18 -1.94 7.48 -5.07
N VAL A 19 -0.70 7.91 -5.21
CA VAL A 19 -0.06 8.88 -4.31
C VAL A 19 -0.04 10.24 -4.99
N SER A 20 -0.86 11.15 -4.47
CA SER A 20 -0.91 12.54 -4.93
C SER A 20 0.08 13.40 -4.17
N TYR A 21 0.85 14.18 -4.91
CA TYR A 21 1.76 15.21 -4.43
C TYR A 21 1.10 16.56 -4.64
N LYS A 22 0.91 17.28 -3.53
CA LYS A 22 0.38 18.64 -3.53
C LYS A 22 1.43 19.57 -2.96
N PHE A 23 1.54 20.76 -3.53
CA PHE A 23 2.35 21.86 -2.98
C PHE A 23 1.47 23.11 -3.01
N LEU A 24 1.43 23.88 -1.92
CA LEU A 24 0.57 25.07 -1.80
C LEU A 24 -0.88 24.87 -2.29
N ASN A 25 -1.54 23.80 -1.83
CA ASN A 25 -2.90 23.39 -2.24
C ASN A 25 -3.13 23.03 -3.71
N ILE A 26 -2.15 23.22 -4.60
CA ILE A 26 -2.25 22.84 -6.01
C ILE A 26 -1.86 21.36 -6.15
N HIS A 27 -2.64 20.61 -6.93
CA HIS A 27 -2.33 19.22 -7.26
C HIS A 27 -1.35 19.18 -8.43
N PHE A 28 -0.14 18.67 -8.18
CA PHE A 28 0.91 18.62 -9.20
C PHE A 28 0.92 17.30 -9.93
N LEU A 29 0.85 16.20 -9.18
CA LEU A 29 1.05 14.88 -9.74
C LEU A 29 0.41 13.80 -8.89
N SER A 30 -0.16 12.80 -9.54
CA SER A 30 -0.58 11.55 -8.93
C SER A 30 0.22 10.42 -9.56
N ILE A 31 0.93 9.63 -8.74
CA ILE A 31 1.71 8.49 -9.21
C ILE A 31 1.16 7.22 -8.58
N GLU A 32 0.95 6.17 -9.38
CA GLU A 32 0.68 4.84 -8.87
C GLU A 32 1.92 4.28 -8.15
N LYS A 33 1.73 3.79 -6.93
CA LYS A 33 2.77 3.10 -6.17
C LYS A 33 2.24 1.76 -5.67
N SER A 34 3.10 0.75 -5.76
CA SER A 34 2.89 -0.55 -5.13
C SER A 34 3.70 -0.65 -3.84
N PHE A 35 3.08 -1.28 -2.84
CA PHE A 35 3.67 -1.58 -1.54
C PHE A 35 3.47 -3.06 -1.25
N THR A 36 4.49 -3.71 -0.68
CA THR A 36 4.45 -5.14 -0.34
C THR A 36 4.76 -5.38 1.12
N LYS A 37 4.04 -6.33 1.72
CA LYS A 37 4.27 -6.84 3.08
C LYS A 37 4.33 -8.37 3.02
N LYS A 38 5.44 -8.96 3.44
CA LYS A 38 5.52 -10.43 3.58
C LYS A 38 4.59 -10.90 4.69
N GLU A 39 4.02 -12.08 4.52
CA GLU A 39 3.18 -12.69 5.54
C GLU A 39 3.99 -13.00 6.81
N GLY A 40 3.44 -12.68 7.98
CA GLY A 40 4.15 -12.79 9.26
C GLY A 40 5.14 -11.66 9.55
N TYR A 41 5.40 -10.74 8.60
CA TYR A 41 6.24 -9.56 8.82
C TYR A 41 5.38 -8.33 9.11
N ASP A 42 5.86 -7.42 9.95
CA ASP A 42 5.14 -6.19 10.32
C ASP A 42 5.46 -4.99 9.40
N CYS A 43 6.46 -5.11 8.52
CA CYS A 43 6.94 -3.99 7.71
C CYS A 43 6.40 -4.01 6.28
N TRP A 44 6.05 -2.82 5.78
CA TRP A 44 5.76 -2.57 4.37
C TRP A 44 6.99 -2.01 3.66
N TYR A 45 7.15 -2.40 2.40
CA TYR A 45 8.23 -1.95 1.51
C TYR A 45 7.63 -1.39 0.23
N SER A 46 8.23 -0.34 -0.34
CA SER A 46 7.85 0.13 -1.67
C SER A 46 8.50 -0.74 -2.73
N THR A 47 7.74 -1.23 -3.71
CA THR A 47 8.28 -2.10 -4.76
C THR A 47 9.28 -1.39 -5.67
N LYS A 48 9.16 -0.06 -5.84
CA LYS A 48 10.01 0.73 -6.74
C LYS A 48 11.47 0.79 -6.29
N ASN A 49 11.71 0.85 -4.99
CA ASN A 49 13.05 1.10 -4.44
C ASN A 49 13.39 0.22 -3.24
N ASN A 50 12.54 -0.75 -2.92
CA ASN A 50 12.63 -1.64 -1.77
C ASN A 50 12.82 -0.91 -0.42
N LYS A 51 12.48 0.38 -0.33
CA LYS A 51 12.63 1.14 0.92
C LYS A 51 11.46 0.83 1.84
N LYS A 52 11.78 0.72 3.13
CA LYS A 52 10.79 0.61 4.21
C LYS A 52 9.86 1.83 4.16
N VAL A 53 8.57 1.56 4.29
CA VAL A 53 7.52 2.58 4.32
C VAL A 53 7.50 3.26 5.69
N SER A 54 7.24 4.56 5.72
CA SER A 54 7.10 5.31 6.98
C SER A 54 5.92 4.83 7.82
N GLU A 55 5.98 5.04 9.15
CA GLU A 55 4.96 4.57 10.09
C GLU A 55 3.54 5.05 9.73
N ALA A 56 3.38 6.33 9.40
CA ALA A 56 2.09 6.91 9.01
C ALA A 56 1.49 6.24 7.76
N ARG A 57 2.33 5.85 6.79
CA ARG A 57 1.88 5.11 5.62
C ARG A 57 1.61 3.64 5.94
N LYS A 58 2.44 3.01 6.77
CA LYS A 58 2.22 1.64 7.28
C LYS A 58 0.84 1.51 7.91
N LEU A 59 0.49 2.39 8.86
CA LEU A 59 -0.83 2.39 9.51
C LEU A 59 -1.99 2.43 8.51
N LYS A 60 -1.85 3.23 7.45
CA LYS A 60 -2.85 3.32 6.39
C LYS A 60 -2.94 2.03 5.57
N LEU A 61 -1.80 1.45 5.22
CA LEU A 61 -1.72 0.19 4.46
C LEU A 61 -2.28 -0.98 5.27
N ASP A 62 -1.94 -1.09 6.55
CA ASP A 62 -2.47 -2.12 7.45
C ASP A 62 -3.99 -1.99 7.63
N LYS A 63 -4.49 -0.75 7.78
CA LYS A 63 -5.95 -0.50 7.81
C LYS A 63 -6.63 -0.98 6.53
N TRP A 64 -6.06 -0.69 5.37
CA TRP A 64 -6.61 -1.16 4.10
C TRP A 64 -6.56 -2.68 3.97
N LEU A 65 -5.43 -3.30 4.33
CA LEU A 65 -5.31 -4.76 4.32
C LEU A 65 -6.38 -5.38 5.21
N LYS A 66 -6.48 -4.98 6.48
CA LYS A 66 -7.50 -5.50 7.41
C LYS A 66 -8.94 -5.33 6.92
N THR A 67 -9.22 -4.20 6.27
CA THR A 67 -10.57 -3.90 5.73
C THR A 67 -10.92 -4.82 4.55
N HIS A 68 -9.94 -5.14 3.71
CA HIS A 68 -10.17 -5.89 2.48
C HIS A 68 -9.78 -7.38 2.58
N GLN A 69 -9.11 -7.80 3.66
CA GLN A 69 -8.58 -9.15 3.84
C GLN A 69 -9.64 -10.25 3.63
N LYS A 70 -10.83 -10.06 4.21
CA LYS A 70 -11.98 -10.99 4.05
C LYS A 70 -12.43 -11.21 2.61
N PHE A 71 -12.11 -10.28 1.70
CA PHE A 71 -12.46 -10.38 0.28
C PHE A 71 -11.35 -11.01 -0.56
N ILE A 72 -10.12 -11.02 -0.05
CA ILE A 72 -8.94 -11.49 -0.79
C ILE A 72 -8.62 -12.95 -0.43
N GLU A 73 -8.97 -13.41 0.78
CA GLU A 73 -8.80 -14.80 1.22
C GLU A 73 -9.86 -15.76 0.66
N LYS A 74 -10.85 -15.26 -0.08
CA LYS A 74 -11.94 -16.05 -0.70
C LYS A 74 -11.68 -16.46 -2.15
N ILE A 75 -10.54 -16.06 -2.73
CA ILE A 75 -10.13 -16.36 -4.11
C ILE A 75 -8.96 -17.34 -4.04
#